data_AF-A0A953LG67-F1
#
_entry.id   AF-A0A953LG67-F1
#
_cell.length_a   1.000
_cell.length_b   1.000
_cell.length_c   1.000
_cell.angle_alpha   90.00
_cell.angle_beta   90.00
_cell.angle_gamma   90.00
#
_symmetry.space_group_name_H-M   'P 1'
#
loop_
_entity.id
_entity.type
_entity.pdbx_description
1 polymer ?
#
loop_
_entity_poly.entity_id
_entity_poly.type
_entity_poly.pdbx_seq_one_letter_code
_entity_poly.pdbx_strand_id
1 'polypeptide(L)'
;MRIDVADIKQEVGSHKLTDLSVTLDSAEFGGAEVRFDRPFTGKAKIWNLGDRLLVQAELQGEVRLTCSRCLREYTQPVSVSFEEEF
;
A
#
# COMPACT_ATOMS: atom_id res chain seq x y z
N MET A 1 3.91 6.21 7.64
CA MET A 1 3.04 5.52 8.63
C MET A 1 3.93 4.90 9.71
N ARG A 2 3.44 4.68 10.92
CA ARG A 2 4.18 3.98 11.99
C ARG A 2 3.29 2.87 12.55
N ILE A 3 3.83 1.65 12.62
CA ILE A 3 3.11 0.45 13.10
C ILE A 3 3.89 -0.09 14.31
N ASP A 4 3.20 -0.37 15.40
CA ASP A 4 3.79 -1.01 16.57
C ASP A 4 3.82 -2.53 16.39
N VAL A 5 5.01 -3.09 16.52
CA VAL A 5 5.34 -4.52 16.34
C VAL A 5 5.91 -5.14 17.62
N ALA A 6 5.86 -4.46 18.76
CA ALA A 6 6.43 -4.95 20.01
C ALA A 6 5.86 -6.31 20.46
N ASP A 7 4.60 -6.57 20.12
CA ASP A 7 3.86 -7.81 20.40
C ASP A 7 4.40 -9.04 19.66
N ILE A 8 5.04 -8.86 18.50
CA ILE A 8 5.54 -9.99 17.69
C ILE A 8 7.06 -10.18 17.78
N LYS A 9 7.78 -9.29 18.46
CA LYS A 9 9.25 -9.35 18.55
C LYS A 9 9.79 -10.47 19.43
N GLN A 10 8.95 -11.08 20.27
CA GLN A 10 9.40 -12.03 21.29
C GLN A 10 9.74 -13.41 20.72
N GLU A 11 9.10 -13.80 19.61
CA GLU A 11 9.21 -15.14 19.05
C GLU A 11 9.32 -15.07 17.52
N VAL A 12 10.33 -15.74 16.98
CA VAL A 12 10.52 -15.88 15.53
C VAL A 12 9.36 -16.68 14.94
N GLY A 13 8.81 -16.23 13.82
CA GLY A 13 7.61 -16.81 13.20
C GLY A 13 6.30 -16.22 13.73
N SER A 14 6.32 -15.42 14.81
CA SER A 14 5.15 -14.64 15.21
C SER A 14 4.77 -13.62 14.14
N HIS A 15 3.47 -13.36 14.03
CA HIS A 15 2.96 -12.38 13.08
C HIS A 15 1.78 -11.59 13.61
N LYS A 16 1.57 -10.42 13.01
CA LYS A 16 0.47 -9.52 13.29
C LYS A 16 -0.23 -9.14 12.00
N LEU A 17 -1.56 -9.02 12.06
CA LEU A 17 -2.37 -8.41 11.03
C LEU A 17 -2.71 -6.98 11.46
N THR A 18 -2.58 -6.04 10.55
CA THR A 18 -2.99 -4.65 10.77
C THR A 18 -3.70 -4.11 9.54
N ASP A 19 -4.71 -3.28 9.76
CA ASP A 19 -5.29 -2.49 8.70
C ASP A 19 -4.33 -1.35 8.31
N LEU A 20 -4.30 -1.05 7.02
CA LEU A 20 -3.51 0.04 6.44
C LEU A 20 -4.44 1.08 5.83
N SER A 21 -4.06 2.35 5.99
CA SER A 21 -4.67 3.49 5.31
C SER A 21 -3.55 4.43 4.91
N VAL A 22 -3.35 4.57 3.60
CA VAL A 22 -2.22 5.30 3.01
C VAL A 22 -2.75 6.36 2.07
N THR A 23 -2.44 7.62 2.37
CA THR A 23 -2.65 8.73 1.42
C THR A 23 -1.38 8.88 0.59
N LEU A 24 -1.54 8.98 -0.73
CA LEU A 24 -0.44 9.14 -1.67
C LEU A 24 -0.55 10.53 -2.30
N ASP A 25 0.58 11.20 -2.47
CA ASP A 25 0.66 12.41 -3.27
C ASP A 25 0.50 12.07 -4.76
N SER A 26 0.13 13.05 -5.59
CA SER A 26 0.09 12.83 -7.03
C SER A 26 1.46 12.42 -7.58
N ALA A 27 1.45 11.62 -8.63
CA ALA A 27 2.66 11.08 -9.25
C ALA A 27 2.60 11.24 -10.77
N GLU A 28 3.75 11.31 -11.43
CA GLU A 28 3.81 11.19 -12.89
C GLU A 28 3.96 9.73 -13.31
N PHE A 29 3.12 9.30 -14.24
CA PHE A 29 3.19 7.97 -14.84
C PHE A 29 2.94 8.07 -16.35
N GLY A 30 3.89 7.58 -17.15
CA GLY A 30 3.76 7.63 -18.62
C GLY A 30 3.61 9.05 -19.19
N GLY A 31 4.17 10.06 -18.53
CA GLY A 31 4.05 11.47 -18.93
C GLY A 31 2.71 12.13 -18.61
N ALA A 32 1.85 11.49 -17.81
CA ALA A 32 0.61 12.04 -17.32
C ALA A 32 0.60 12.11 -15.80
N GLU A 33 -0.07 13.13 -15.25
CA GLU A 33 -0.34 13.22 -13.82
C GLU A 33 -1.36 12.15 -13.41
N VAL A 34 -1.04 11.44 -12.34
CA VAL A 34 -1.88 10.46 -11.67
C VAL A 34 -2.24 11.03 -10.30
N ARG A 35 -3.54 11.11 -10.01
CA ARG A 35 -4.03 11.63 -8.72
C ARG A 35 -4.70 10.54 -7.89
N PHE A 36 -4.50 10.62 -6.58
CA PHE A 36 -5.07 9.70 -5.60
C PHE A 36 -5.96 10.48 -4.63
N ASP A 37 -7.24 10.62 -4.97
CA ASP A 37 -8.16 11.50 -4.22
C ASP A 37 -8.61 10.92 -2.88
N ARG A 38 -8.37 9.62 -2.67
CA ARG A 38 -8.80 8.86 -1.50
C ARG A 38 -7.66 7.97 -1.00
N PRO A 39 -7.57 7.71 0.31
CA PRO A 39 -6.61 6.78 0.84
C PRO A 39 -6.79 5.38 0.25
N PHE A 40 -5.67 4.72 -0.02
CA PHE A 40 -5.64 3.29 -0.25
C PHE A 40 -5.85 2.59 1.07
N THR A 41 -6.70 1.57 1.09
CA THR A 41 -7.01 0.81 2.30
C THR A 41 -6.78 -0.67 2.06
N GLY A 42 -6.44 -1.39 3.12
CA GLY A 42 -6.19 -2.82 3.01
C GLY A 42 -5.54 -3.37 4.25
N LYS A 43 -4.81 -4.47 4.12
CA LYS A 43 -4.22 -5.19 5.25
C LYS A 43 -2.75 -5.49 5.00
N ALA A 44 -1.98 -5.46 6.08
CA ALA A 44 -0.63 -5.99 6.11
C ALA A 44 -0.53 -7.14 7.12
N LYS A 45 0.21 -8.17 6.72
CA LYS A 45 0.72 -9.23 7.58
C LYS A 45 2.20 -8.97 7.81
N ILE A 46 2.59 -8.78 9.07
CA ILE A 46 3.96 -8.49 9.47
C ILE A 46 4.48 -9.71 10.23
N TRP A 47 5.58 -10.29 9.74
CA TRP A 47 6.22 -11.46 10.34
C TRP A 47 7.54 -11.09 10.99
N ASN A 48 7.84 -11.71 12.13
CA ASN A 48 9.15 -11.68 12.74
C ASN A 48 10.04 -12.79 12.16
N LEU A 49 11.06 -12.44 11.38
CA LEU A 49 12.05 -13.38 10.85
C LEU A 49 13.24 -13.60 11.79
N GLY A 50 13.29 -12.91 12.92
CA GLY A 50 14.37 -12.93 13.91
C GLY A 50 15.21 -11.67 13.88
N ASP A 51 16.02 -11.48 12.84
CA ASP A 51 16.85 -10.29 12.65
C ASP A 51 16.14 -9.19 11.84
N ARG A 52 15.06 -9.54 11.14
CA ARG A 52 14.28 -8.67 10.25
C ARG A 52 12.79 -8.87 10.41
N LEU A 53 12.02 -7.95 9.83
CA LEU A 53 10.58 -8.09 9.66
C LEU A 53 10.22 -8.25 8.18
N LEU A 54 9.32 -9.18 7.86
CA LEU A 54 8.72 -9.29 6.54
C LEU A 54 7.33 -8.68 6.57
N VAL A 55 7.10 -7.66 5.75
CA VAL A 55 5.79 -7.04 5.56
C VAL A 55 5.21 -7.50 4.24
N GLN A 56 4.06 -8.17 4.29
CA GLN A 56 3.26 -8.53 3.13
C GLN A 56 1.95 -7.76 3.18
N ALA A 57 1.68 -6.93 2.18
CA ALA A 57 0.52 -6.06 2.18
C ALA A 57 -0.29 -6.17 0.89
N GLU A 58 -1.60 -6.03 1.04
CA GLU A 58 -2.56 -5.89 -0.05
C GLU A 58 -3.36 -4.62 0.19
N LEU A 59 -3.36 -3.72 -0.79
CA LEU A 59 -4.07 -2.45 -0.75
C LEU A 59 -4.99 -2.32 -1.97
N GLN A 60 -6.14 -1.71 -1.73
CA GLN A 60 -7.12 -1.36 -2.74
C GLN A 60 -7.39 0.13 -2.68
N GLY A 61 -7.59 0.72 -3.86
CA GLY A 61 -7.83 2.15 -3.98
C GLY A 61 -8.38 2.50 -5.34
N GLU A 62 -8.56 3.80 -5.53
CA GLU A 62 -9.03 4.39 -6.77
C GLU A 62 -8.00 5.41 -7.24
N VAL A 63 -7.74 5.40 -8.54
CA VAL A 63 -6.79 6.31 -9.18
C VAL A 63 -7.55 7.16 -10.18
N ARG A 64 -7.37 8.48 -10.10
CA ARG A 64 -7.89 9.40 -11.11
C ARG A 64 -6.85 9.58 -12.21
N LEU A 65 -7.27 9.30 -13.44
CA LEU A 65 -6.45 9.32 -14.64
C LEU A 65 -7.10 10.20 -15.70
N THR A 66 -6.29 10.70 -16.64
CA THR A 66 -6.77 11.35 -17.86
C THR A 66 -6.60 10.41 -19.05
N CYS A 67 -7.68 10.15 -19.78
CA CYS A 67 -7.62 9.29 -20.97
C CYS A 67 -6.81 9.97 -22.09
N SER A 68 -5.74 9.33 -22.57
CA SER A 68 -4.90 9.87 -23.65
C SER A 68 -5.62 10.03 -25.00
N ARG A 69 -6.73 9.32 -25.22
CA ARG A 69 -7.50 9.38 -26.47
C ARG A 69 -8.54 10.49 -26.49
N CYS A 70 -9.29 10.66 -25.40
CA CYS A 70 -10.43 11.60 -25.35
C CYS A 70 -10.25 12.75 -24.36
N LEU A 71 -9.14 12.76 -23.61
CA LEU A 71 -8.76 13.78 -22.61
C LEU A 71 -9.75 13.95 -21.46
N ARG A 72 -10.65 12.98 -21.23
CA ARG A 72 -11.58 13.00 -20.10
C ARG A 72 -10.93 12.37 -18.86
N GLU A 73 -11.22 12.94 -17.70
CA GLU A 73 -10.90 12.33 -16.42
C GLU A 73 -11.78 11.10 -16.18
N TYR A 74 -11.21 10.05 -15.61
CA TYR A 74 -11.93 8.88 -15.14
C TYR A 74 -11.24 8.28 -13.92
N THR A 75 -12.01 7.54 -13.13
CA THR A 75 -11.51 6.84 -11.95
C THR A 75 -11.39 5.36 -12.25
N GLN A 76 -10.23 4.78 -11.96
CA GLN A 76 -9.93 3.37 -12.15
C GLN A 76 -9.69 2.72 -10.79
N PRO A 77 -10.43 1.66 -10.43
CA PRO A 77 -10.09 0.87 -9.25
C PRO A 77 -8.80 0.11 -9.51
N VAL A 78 -7.92 0.09 -8.52
CA VAL A 78 -6.64 -0.62 -8.58
C VAL A 78 -6.44 -1.43 -7.31
N SER A 79 -5.74 -2.55 -7.46
CA SER A 79 -5.27 -3.36 -6.35
C SER A 79 -3.77 -3.51 -6.50
N VAL A 80 -3.04 -3.35 -5.41
CA VAL A 80 -1.59 -3.53 -5.35
C VAL A 80 -1.26 -4.45 -4.19
N SER A 81 -0.35 -5.37 -4.44
CA SER A 81 0.31 -6.14 -3.39
C SER A 81 1.79 -5.82 -3.41
N PHE A 82 2.40 -5.78 -2.23
CA PHE A 82 3.84 -5.61 -2.10
C PHE A 82 4.37 -6.43 -0.92
N GLU A 83 5.65 -6.75 -1.02
CA GLU A 83 6.41 -7.47 -0.02
C GLU A 83 7.74 -6.75 0.19
N GLU A 84 8.09 -6.48 1.44
CA GLU A 84 9.33 -5.76 1.78
C GLU A 84 9.89 -6.24 3.12
N GLU A 85 11.22 -6.28 3.22
CA GLU A 85 11.95 -6.59 4.46
C GLU A 85 12.50 -5.32 5.11
N PHE A 86 12.38 -5.24 6.44
CA PHE A 86 12.88 -4.14 7.28
C PHE A 86 13.81 -4.63 8.39
#